data_AF-A0A7W1QRI6-F1
#
_entry.id   AF-A0A7W1QRI6-F1
#
_cell.length_a   1.000
_cell.length_b   1.000
_cell.length_c   1.000
_cell.angle_alpha   90.00
_cell.angle_beta   90.00
_cell.angle_gamma   90.00
#
_symmetry.space_group_name_H-M   'P 1'
#
loop_
_entity.id
_entity.type
_entity.pdbx_description
1 polymer ?
#
loop_
_entity_poly.entity_id
_entity_poly.type
_entity_poly.pdbx_seq_one_letter_code
_entity_poly.pdbx_strand_id
1 'polypeptide(L)'
;KMYEAWEARSRKTRVRLAREALNISPDCADAYVLLAEETARTPAQALKLYEEGMQAGERALGPEVFAEEAGHFWGILRTRPYMRARAGFAACLWEMGEGERAIEYFRELLRLNPNDNQGNRYLLARLLLQEERDEELGVLLGEYEEEASAEWLYTRALWRYRREGEVRASARALQLAFAENIFVPLFMLEVRPMPTDLPEYISPGEESEAIDYVLGNGTYWYDTPGALEWCGELFGEALEEVEKRARAEENERKLRLLMGH
;
A
#
# COMPACT_ATOMS: atom_id res chain seq x y z
N LYS A 1 -11.81 10.32 26.53
CA LYS A 1 -12.24 11.03 25.30
C LYS A 1 -11.86 10.31 24.03
N MET A 2 -10.57 10.12 23.69
CA MET A 2 -10.21 9.48 22.41
C MET A 2 -10.63 8.01 22.30
N TYR A 3 -10.46 7.20 23.35
CA TYR A 3 -10.98 5.82 23.36
C TYR A 3 -12.50 5.76 23.11
N GLU A 4 -13.28 6.60 23.81
CA GLU A 4 -14.72 6.74 23.56
C GLU A 4 -15.03 7.22 22.13
N ALA A 5 -14.17 8.06 21.54
CA ALA A 5 -14.34 8.55 20.18
C ALA A 5 -14.15 7.42 19.16
N TRP A 6 -13.14 6.57 19.32
CA TRP A 6 -12.92 5.44 18.40
C TRP A 6 -14.01 4.37 18.50
N GLU A 7 -14.57 4.14 19.69
CA GLU A 7 -15.66 3.17 19.90
C GLU A 7 -17.04 3.70 19.49
N ALA A 8 -17.17 5.01 19.28
CA ALA A 8 -18.45 5.62 18.96
C ALA A 8 -18.91 5.29 17.54
N ARG A 9 -20.13 4.72 17.43
CA ARG A 9 -20.73 4.31 16.15
C ARG A 9 -21.03 5.47 15.21
N SER A 10 -21.44 6.62 15.72
CA SER A 10 -21.85 7.76 14.88
C SER A 10 -20.72 8.77 14.69
N ARG A 11 -20.49 9.15 13.44
CA ARG A 11 -19.55 10.22 13.03
C ARG A 11 -19.71 11.49 13.86
N LYS A 12 -20.95 11.94 14.09
CA LYS A 12 -21.24 13.15 14.89
C LYS A 12 -20.68 13.03 16.32
N THR A 13 -20.79 11.86 16.93
CA THR A 13 -20.24 11.61 18.28
C THR A 13 -18.71 11.55 18.26
N ARG A 14 -18.11 10.87 17.26
CA ARG A 14 -16.65 10.82 17.10
C ARG A 14 -16.04 12.21 17.01
N VAL A 15 -16.57 13.05 16.12
CA VAL A 15 -16.13 14.44 15.91
C VAL A 15 -16.29 15.29 17.18
N ARG A 16 -17.42 15.18 17.88
CA ARG A 16 -17.63 15.91 19.14
C ARG A 16 -16.60 15.50 20.20
N LEU A 17 -16.36 14.20 20.37
CA LEU A 17 -15.43 13.68 21.38
C LEU A 17 -13.96 14.04 21.05
N ALA A 18 -13.57 14.05 19.78
CA ALA A 18 -12.26 14.55 19.36
C ALA A 18 -12.09 16.04 19.70
N ARG A 19 -13.08 16.88 19.41
CA ARG A 19 -13.05 18.31 19.79
C ARG A 19 -13.00 18.50 21.30
N GLU A 20 -13.73 17.68 22.07
CA GLU A 20 -13.62 17.68 23.53
C GLU A 20 -12.23 17.27 24.02
N ALA A 21 -11.58 16.31 23.35
CA ALA A 21 -10.19 15.94 23.66
C ALA A 21 -9.23 17.11 23.42
N LEU A 22 -9.40 17.86 22.33
CA LEU A 22 -8.59 19.06 22.05
C LEU A 22 -8.80 20.19 23.05
N ASN A 23 -10.02 20.35 23.57
CA ASN A 23 -10.29 21.32 24.64
C ASN A 23 -9.59 20.94 25.97
N ILE A 24 -9.32 19.66 26.19
CA ILE A 24 -8.59 19.17 27.38
C ILE A 24 -7.08 19.25 27.16
N SER A 25 -6.62 18.83 25.98
CA SER A 25 -5.23 18.91 25.58
C SER A 25 -5.12 19.28 24.10
N PRO A 26 -4.62 20.48 23.76
CA PRO A 26 -4.39 20.87 22.37
C PRO A 26 -3.28 20.05 21.70
N ASP A 27 -2.51 19.28 22.48
CA ASP A 27 -1.44 18.42 21.97
C ASP A 27 -1.91 16.96 21.75
N CYS A 28 -3.23 16.74 21.65
CA CYS A 28 -3.80 15.43 21.33
C CYS A 28 -3.77 15.15 19.82
N ALA A 29 -2.64 14.66 19.32
CA ALA A 29 -2.46 14.31 17.89
C ALA A 29 -3.55 13.37 17.34
N ASP A 30 -3.98 12.38 18.13
CA ASP A 30 -5.05 11.45 17.73
C ASP A 30 -6.40 12.12 17.47
N ALA A 31 -6.70 13.22 18.17
CA ALA A 31 -7.92 13.97 17.93
C ALA A 31 -7.89 14.64 16.55
N TYR A 32 -6.74 15.17 16.15
CA TYR A 32 -6.54 15.75 14.82
C TYR A 32 -6.62 14.70 13.71
N VAL A 33 -5.99 13.54 13.90
CA VAL A 33 -6.10 12.39 12.98
C VAL A 33 -7.57 12.02 12.78
N LEU A 34 -8.31 11.81 13.87
CA LEU A 34 -9.73 11.46 13.78
C LEU A 34 -10.56 12.56 13.10
N LEU A 35 -10.24 13.84 13.34
CA LEU A 35 -10.91 14.95 12.67
C LEU A 35 -10.58 15.01 11.18
N ALA A 36 -9.35 14.70 10.76
CA ALA A 36 -8.98 14.62 9.36
C ALA A 36 -9.85 13.58 8.64
N GLU A 37 -9.89 12.36 9.17
CA GLU A 37 -10.67 11.23 8.64
C GLU A 37 -12.18 11.52 8.63
N GLU A 38 -12.71 12.12 9.70
CA GLU A 38 -14.15 12.27 9.90
C GLU A 38 -14.71 13.60 9.41
N THR A 39 -13.92 14.61 9.08
CA THR A 39 -14.46 15.95 8.74
C THR A 39 -13.98 16.50 7.42
N ALA A 40 -12.78 16.13 6.97
CA ALA A 40 -12.26 16.60 5.69
C ALA A 40 -13.14 16.09 4.54
N ARG A 41 -13.31 16.94 3.54
CA ARG A 41 -14.01 16.63 2.28
C ARG A 41 -13.07 16.66 1.09
N THR A 42 -11.85 17.13 1.29
CA THR A 42 -10.80 17.19 0.29
C THR A 42 -9.45 16.83 0.92
N PRO A 43 -8.48 16.33 0.13
CA PRO A 43 -7.13 16.05 0.62
C PRO A 43 -6.49 17.27 1.27
N ALA A 44 -6.66 18.47 0.69
CA ALA A 44 -6.13 19.71 1.25
C ALA A 44 -6.71 20.09 2.63
N GLN A 45 -7.96 19.71 2.92
CA GLN A 45 -8.54 19.90 4.26
C GLN A 45 -7.97 18.89 5.26
N ALA A 46 -7.82 17.63 4.85
CA ALA A 46 -7.23 16.59 5.68
C ALA A 46 -5.76 16.90 5.98
N LEU A 47 -5.00 17.34 4.98
CA LEU A 47 -3.59 17.73 5.08
C LEU A 47 -3.35 18.72 6.23
N LYS A 48 -4.18 19.77 6.34
CA LYS A 48 -4.09 20.77 7.42
C LYS A 48 -4.32 20.16 8.80
N LEU A 49 -5.29 19.26 8.92
CA LEU A 49 -5.59 18.60 10.19
C LEU A 49 -4.46 17.61 10.56
N TYR A 50 -3.93 16.87 9.59
CA TYR A 50 -2.77 16.02 9.82
C TYR A 50 -1.53 16.81 10.21
N GLU A 51 -1.30 17.97 9.60
CA GLU A 51 -0.23 18.90 9.97
C GLU A 51 -0.37 19.36 11.42
N GLU A 52 -1.56 19.81 11.83
CA GLU A 52 -1.85 20.17 13.23
C GLU A 52 -1.60 18.98 14.17
N GLY A 53 -1.99 17.77 13.76
CA GLY A 53 -1.74 16.53 14.49
C GLY A 53 -0.26 16.20 14.65
N MET A 54 0.53 16.39 13.59
CA MET A 54 1.99 16.22 13.65
C MET A 54 2.62 17.22 14.62
N GLN A 55 2.30 18.51 14.48
CA GLN A 55 2.82 19.57 15.34
C GLN A 55 2.43 19.35 16.81
N ALA A 56 1.19 18.91 17.07
CA ALA A 56 0.73 18.50 18.40
C ALA A 56 1.56 17.34 18.94
N GLY A 57 1.82 16.32 18.12
CA GLY A 57 2.66 15.18 18.47
C GLY A 57 4.11 15.60 18.79
N GLU A 58 4.71 16.46 17.98
CA GLU A 58 6.06 16.99 18.20
C GLU A 58 6.18 17.73 19.54
N ARG A 59 5.23 18.62 19.85
CA ARG A 59 5.20 19.32 21.14
C ARG A 59 5.00 18.36 22.32
N ALA A 60 4.13 17.36 22.17
CA ALA A 60 3.87 16.36 23.21
C ALA A 60 5.04 15.41 23.47
N LEU A 61 5.84 15.11 22.45
CA LEU A 61 6.95 14.16 22.52
C LEU A 61 8.24 14.83 22.99
N GLY A 62 8.52 16.04 22.50
CA GLY A 62 9.82 16.70 22.64
C GLY A 62 10.83 16.20 21.58
N PRO A 63 11.80 17.04 21.19
CA PRO A 63 12.73 16.73 20.09
C PRO A 63 13.67 15.56 20.39
N GLU A 64 13.98 15.31 21.66
CA GLU A 64 14.93 14.26 22.08
C GLU A 64 14.44 12.87 21.70
N VAL A 65 13.13 12.62 21.82
CA VAL A 65 12.50 11.34 21.50
C VAL A 65 12.73 10.93 20.04
N PHE A 66 12.76 11.89 19.11
CA PHE A 66 12.96 11.62 17.67
C PHE A 66 14.38 11.17 17.32
N ALA A 67 15.34 11.46 18.19
CA ALA A 67 16.71 11.02 18.05
C ALA A 67 16.96 9.74 18.87
N GLU A 68 16.57 9.73 20.14
CA GLU A 68 16.88 8.65 21.08
C GLU A 68 16.07 7.36 20.80
N GLU A 69 14.82 7.51 20.35
CA GLU A 69 13.90 6.38 20.16
C GLU A 69 13.69 6.03 18.68
N ALA A 70 14.45 6.66 17.77
CA ALA A 70 14.39 6.35 16.35
C ALA A 70 14.63 4.86 16.11
N GLY A 71 13.82 4.24 15.25
CA GLY A 71 13.83 2.79 15.07
C GLY A 71 12.83 2.04 15.95
N HIS A 72 12.37 2.66 17.05
CA HIS A 72 11.56 2.01 18.08
C HIS A 72 10.20 2.67 18.30
N PHE A 73 9.81 3.66 17.48
CA PHE A 73 8.61 4.44 17.70
C PHE A 73 7.37 3.56 17.86
N TRP A 74 7.20 2.53 17.04
CA TRP A 74 6.01 1.69 17.16
C TRP A 74 5.88 0.97 18.52
N GLY A 75 6.98 0.61 19.16
CA GLY A 75 6.97 0.01 20.50
C GLY A 75 6.48 0.98 21.59
N ILE A 76 6.52 2.29 21.32
CA ILE A 76 6.26 3.34 22.29
C ILE A 76 4.88 3.93 22.02
N LEU A 77 3.89 3.57 22.84
CA LEU A 77 2.48 3.93 22.62
C LEU A 77 2.26 5.45 22.39
N ARG A 78 3.00 6.31 23.09
CA ARG A 78 2.84 7.77 22.99
C ARG A 78 3.32 8.38 21.66
N THR A 79 4.11 7.68 20.85
CA THR A 79 4.60 8.21 19.56
C THR A 79 3.70 7.83 18.38
N ARG A 80 2.91 6.75 18.50
CA ARG A 80 2.00 6.28 17.45
C ARG A 80 1.01 7.34 16.93
N PRO A 81 0.46 8.25 17.77
CA PRO A 81 -0.41 9.32 17.28
C PRO A 81 0.29 10.24 16.28
N TYR A 82 1.55 10.60 16.54
CA TYR A 82 2.38 11.37 15.61
C TYR A 82 2.62 10.59 14.31
N MET A 83 2.95 9.30 14.41
CA MET A 83 3.18 8.48 13.22
C MET A 83 1.94 8.36 12.33
N ARG A 84 0.74 8.21 12.92
CA ARG A 84 -0.52 8.21 12.17
C ARG A 84 -0.77 9.55 11.49
N ALA A 85 -0.55 10.67 12.20
CA ALA A 85 -0.70 12.00 11.62
C ALA A 85 0.26 12.21 10.44
N ARG A 86 1.52 11.78 10.59
CA ARG A 86 2.54 11.89 9.54
C ARG A 86 2.23 11.02 8.33
N ALA A 87 1.73 9.80 8.52
CA ALA A 87 1.32 8.93 7.42
C ALA A 87 0.13 9.52 6.64
N GLY A 88 -0.87 10.04 7.35
CA GLY A 88 -2.00 10.74 6.74
C GLY A 88 -1.57 11.98 5.97
N PHE A 89 -0.63 12.76 6.51
CA PHE A 89 -0.05 13.92 5.83
C PHE A 89 0.65 13.52 4.52
N ALA A 90 1.49 12.49 4.55
CA ALA A 90 2.20 11.99 3.38
C ALA A 90 1.23 11.48 2.29
N ALA A 91 0.19 10.73 2.68
CA ALA A 91 -0.84 10.26 1.77
C ALA A 91 -1.60 11.43 1.12
N CYS A 92 -2.00 12.45 1.88
CA CYS A 92 -2.66 13.63 1.33
C CYS A 92 -1.77 14.41 0.35
N LEU A 93 -0.46 14.53 0.63
CA LEU A 93 0.48 15.13 -0.33
C LEU A 93 0.50 14.36 -1.64
N TRP A 94 0.61 13.03 -1.56
CA TRP A 94 0.63 12.19 -2.76
C TRP A 94 -0.67 12.31 -3.56
N GLU A 95 -1.84 12.24 -2.91
CA GLU A 95 -3.14 12.45 -3.57
C GLU A 95 -3.28 13.82 -4.23
N MET A 96 -2.55 14.83 -3.74
CA MET A 96 -2.51 16.18 -4.30
C MET A 96 -1.47 16.35 -5.42
N GLY A 97 -0.75 15.29 -5.79
CA GLY A 97 0.30 15.32 -6.81
C GLY A 97 1.64 15.85 -6.30
N GLU A 98 1.82 15.98 -4.98
CA GLU A 98 3.07 16.42 -4.35
C GLU A 98 3.96 15.22 -3.96
N GLY A 99 4.19 14.33 -4.93
CA GLY A 99 4.86 13.04 -4.74
C GLY A 99 6.27 13.14 -4.16
N GLU A 100 7.10 14.04 -4.69
CA GLU A 100 8.46 14.27 -4.18
C GLU A 100 8.49 14.57 -2.68
N ARG A 101 7.55 15.41 -2.21
CA ARG A 101 7.44 15.75 -0.80
C ARG A 101 6.95 14.56 0.01
N ALA A 102 5.94 13.84 -0.47
CA ALA A 102 5.41 12.67 0.22
C ALA A 102 6.49 11.59 0.49
N ILE A 103 7.45 11.41 -0.43
CA ILE A 103 8.59 10.50 -0.26
C ILE A 103 9.38 10.82 1.01
N GLU A 104 9.65 12.09 1.30
CA GLU A 104 10.41 12.51 2.49
C GLU A 104 9.69 12.11 3.79
N TYR A 105 8.36 12.24 3.81
CA TYR A 105 7.57 11.90 4.99
C TYR A 105 7.47 10.39 5.21
N PHE A 106 7.31 9.60 4.14
CA PHE A 106 7.32 8.13 4.24
C PHE A 106 8.69 7.60 4.65
N ARG A 107 9.78 8.14 4.13
CA ARG A 107 11.14 7.77 4.57
C ARG A 107 11.37 8.02 6.03
N GLU A 108 10.95 9.18 6.52
CA GLU A 108 11.08 9.48 7.94
C GLU A 108 10.23 8.51 8.79
N LEU A 109 9.05 8.10 8.32
CA LEU A 109 8.28 7.05 9.00
C LEU A 109 9.03 5.72 9.07
N LEU A 110 9.70 5.31 7.99
CA LEU A 110 10.54 4.10 7.98
C LEU A 110 11.79 4.26 8.86
N ARG A 111 12.41 5.44 8.92
CA ARG A 111 13.52 5.71 9.86
C ARG A 111 13.06 5.57 11.31
N LEU A 112 11.88 6.10 11.63
CA LEU A 112 11.31 6.04 12.98
C LEU A 112 10.81 4.64 13.34
N ASN A 113 10.35 3.86 12.36
CA ASN A 113 9.90 2.49 12.51
C ASN A 113 10.28 1.61 11.29
N PRO A 114 11.50 1.03 11.27
CA PRO A 114 11.97 0.19 10.18
C PRO A 114 11.17 -1.10 10.02
N ASN A 115 10.57 -1.61 11.10
CA ASN A 115 9.67 -2.77 11.04
C ASN A 115 8.34 -2.46 10.34
N ASP A 116 8.09 -1.17 10.07
CA ASP A 116 6.99 -0.66 9.26
C ASP A 116 5.62 -1.31 9.53
N ASN A 117 5.23 -1.28 10.79
CA ASN A 117 3.95 -1.85 11.24
C ASN A 117 2.72 -1.15 10.64
N GLN A 118 2.91 -0.01 9.97
CA GLN A 118 1.85 0.73 9.28
C GLN A 118 1.79 0.41 7.77
N GLY A 119 2.76 -0.32 7.23
CA GLY A 119 2.80 -0.65 5.80
C GLY A 119 3.18 0.52 4.89
N ASN A 120 3.89 1.53 5.41
CA ASN A 120 4.33 2.69 4.62
C ASN A 120 5.31 2.30 3.51
N ARG A 121 6.04 1.18 3.63
CA ARG A 121 6.99 0.72 2.62
C ARG A 121 6.32 0.43 1.27
N TYR A 122 5.08 -0.06 1.29
CA TYR A 122 4.32 -0.34 0.08
C TYR A 122 3.91 0.96 -0.62
N LEU A 123 3.39 1.94 0.13
CA LEU A 123 3.05 3.27 -0.40
C LEU A 123 4.29 3.98 -0.96
N LEU A 124 5.42 3.89 -0.25
CA LEU A 124 6.68 4.45 -0.72
C LEU A 124 7.18 3.76 -2.00
N ALA A 125 7.06 2.43 -2.11
CA ALA A 125 7.47 1.71 -3.31
C ALA A 125 6.65 2.12 -4.55
N ARG A 126 5.31 2.20 -4.41
CA ARG A 126 4.41 2.70 -5.47
C ARG A 126 4.76 4.13 -5.87
N LEU A 127 5.01 4.99 -4.89
CA LEU A 127 5.36 6.37 -5.13
C LEU A 127 6.72 6.51 -5.83
N LEU A 128 7.73 5.72 -5.44
CA LEU A 128 9.03 5.71 -6.13
C LEU A 128 8.92 5.20 -7.57
N LEU A 129 8.04 4.24 -7.85
CA LEU A 129 7.72 3.81 -9.21
C LEU A 129 7.08 4.94 -10.03
N GLN A 130 6.11 5.65 -9.45
CA GLN A 130 5.40 6.77 -10.07
C GLN A 130 6.34 7.92 -10.44
N GLU A 131 7.25 8.28 -9.53
CA GLU A 131 8.21 9.36 -9.73
C GLU A 131 9.47 8.90 -10.51
N GLU A 132 9.47 7.66 -11.05
CA GLU A 132 10.57 7.07 -11.82
C GLU A 132 11.92 7.04 -11.06
N ARG A 133 11.89 6.95 -9.73
CA ARG A 133 13.07 6.99 -8.85
C ARG A 133 13.66 5.60 -8.64
N ASP A 134 14.06 4.95 -9.73
CA ASP A 134 14.48 3.54 -9.73
C ASP A 134 15.66 3.25 -8.80
N GLU A 135 16.64 4.16 -8.66
CA GLU A 135 17.79 3.92 -7.77
C GLU A 135 17.35 3.79 -6.32
N GLU A 136 16.43 4.64 -5.91
CA GLU A 136 15.90 4.70 -4.56
C GLU A 136 14.91 3.59 -4.27
N LEU A 137 14.13 3.19 -5.28
CA LEU A 137 13.32 1.98 -5.22
C LEU A 137 14.19 0.74 -5.00
N GLY A 138 15.33 0.64 -5.70
CA GLY A 138 16.27 -0.46 -5.53
C GLY A 138 16.82 -0.58 -4.10
N VAL A 139 17.15 0.56 -3.48
CA VAL A 139 17.57 0.61 -2.06
C VAL A 139 16.44 0.09 -1.17
N LEU A 140 15.24 0.62 -1.31
CA LEU A 140 14.08 0.21 -0.51
C LEU A 140 13.79 -1.30 -0.65
N LEU A 141 13.80 -1.82 -1.88
CA LEU A 141 13.61 -3.24 -2.17
C LEU A 141 14.70 -4.11 -1.52
N GLY A 142 15.92 -3.62 -1.42
CA GLY A 142 17.02 -4.28 -0.71
C GLY A 142 16.84 -4.30 0.81
N GLU A 143 16.31 -3.23 1.40
CA GLU A 143 16.08 -3.13 2.85
C GLU A 143 15.05 -4.16 3.36
N TYR A 144 14.10 -4.56 2.53
CA TYR A 144 13.11 -5.61 2.85
C TYR A 144 13.22 -6.80 1.88
N GLU A 145 14.41 -7.39 1.74
CA GLU A 145 14.64 -8.48 0.79
C GLU A 145 13.78 -9.74 1.04
N GLU A 146 13.38 -9.98 2.28
CA GLU A 146 12.58 -11.14 2.72
C GLU A 146 11.06 -10.96 2.53
N GLU A 147 10.61 -9.78 2.09
CA GLU A 147 9.19 -9.56 1.81
C GLU A 147 8.77 -10.29 0.53
N ALA A 148 7.78 -11.17 0.67
CA ALA A 148 7.36 -12.10 -0.38
C ALA A 148 5.95 -11.81 -0.93
N SER A 149 5.30 -10.71 -0.51
CA SER A 149 4.01 -10.32 -1.07
C SER A 149 4.08 -10.05 -2.57
N ALA A 150 2.94 -10.15 -3.25
CA ALA A 150 2.84 -9.81 -4.68
C ALA A 150 3.30 -8.37 -4.95
N GLU A 151 2.93 -7.44 -4.05
CA GLU A 151 3.37 -6.04 -4.07
C GLU A 151 4.89 -5.91 -4.17
N TRP A 152 5.63 -6.71 -3.43
CA TRP A 152 7.09 -6.60 -3.39
C TRP A 152 7.76 -7.34 -4.53
N LEU A 153 7.34 -8.56 -4.81
CA LEU A 153 7.99 -9.42 -5.80
C LEU A 153 7.77 -8.92 -7.22
N TYR A 154 6.55 -8.52 -7.58
CA TYR A 154 6.29 -7.96 -8.89
C TYR A 154 6.90 -6.56 -9.07
N THR A 155 6.89 -5.72 -8.04
CA THR A 155 7.58 -4.43 -8.09
C THR A 155 9.09 -4.60 -8.28
N ARG A 156 9.71 -5.58 -7.60
CA ARG A 156 11.11 -5.93 -7.79
C ARG A 156 11.39 -6.42 -9.20
N ALA A 157 10.50 -7.25 -9.76
CA ALA A 157 10.62 -7.72 -11.13
C ALA A 157 10.59 -6.56 -12.14
N LEU A 158 9.61 -5.65 -12.01
CA LEU A 158 9.47 -4.47 -12.86
C LEU A 158 10.67 -3.52 -12.72
N TRP A 159 11.07 -3.19 -11.49
CA TRP A 159 12.25 -2.38 -11.20
C TRP A 159 13.49 -2.94 -11.89
N ARG A 160 13.69 -4.27 -11.79
CA ARG A 160 14.86 -4.90 -12.38
C ARG A 160 14.81 -4.91 -13.90
N TYR A 161 13.64 -5.10 -14.49
CA TYR A 161 13.42 -4.94 -15.92
C TYR A 161 13.77 -3.51 -16.37
N ARG A 162 13.31 -2.47 -15.66
CA ARG A 162 13.66 -1.08 -15.97
C ARG A 162 15.17 -0.83 -15.95
N ARG A 163 15.88 -1.42 -14.99
CA ARG A 163 17.33 -1.23 -14.81
C ARG A 163 18.20 -2.02 -15.77
N GLU A 164 17.81 -3.25 -16.09
CA GLU A 164 18.68 -4.22 -16.76
C GLU A 164 18.10 -4.76 -18.08
N GLY A 165 16.83 -4.50 -18.36
CA GLY A 165 16.09 -5.05 -19.50
C GLY A 165 15.80 -6.55 -19.34
N GLU A 166 15.67 -7.23 -20.49
CA GLU A 166 15.35 -8.66 -20.61
C GLU A 166 16.57 -9.55 -20.40
N VAL A 167 17.05 -9.60 -19.16
CA VAL A 167 18.16 -10.45 -18.76
C VAL A 167 17.69 -11.61 -17.89
N ARG A 168 18.53 -12.64 -17.74
CA ARG A 168 18.25 -13.79 -16.86
C ARG A 168 17.91 -13.40 -15.42
N ALA A 169 18.36 -12.23 -15.01
CA ALA A 169 18.24 -11.72 -13.66
C ALA A 169 16.83 -11.14 -13.39
N SER A 170 16.30 -10.32 -14.31
CA SER A 170 14.91 -9.83 -14.28
C SER A 170 13.92 -10.96 -14.53
N ALA A 171 14.20 -11.86 -15.48
CA ALA A 171 13.36 -13.03 -15.75
C ALA A 171 13.18 -13.92 -14.51
N ARG A 172 14.25 -14.17 -13.75
CA ARG A 172 14.15 -14.95 -12.50
C ARG A 172 13.34 -14.25 -11.42
N ALA A 173 13.44 -12.93 -11.30
CA ALA A 173 12.64 -12.16 -10.34
C ALA A 173 11.15 -12.25 -10.69
N LEU A 174 10.81 -12.12 -11.98
CA LEU A 174 9.44 -12.24 -12.45
C LEU A 174 8.90 -13.68 -12.31
N GLN A 175 9.72 -14.71 -12.56
CA GLN A 175 9.35 -16.11 -12.32
C GLN A 175 9.05 -16.40 -10.85
N LEU A 176 9.81 -15.81 -9.92
CA LEU A 176 9.54 -15.93 -8.49
C LEU A 176 8.19 -15.27 -8.14
N ALA A 177 7.95 -14.05 -8.63
CA ALA A 177 6.68 -13.36 -8.43
C ALA A 177 5.49 -14.17 -8.97
N PHE A 178 5.64 -14.76 -10.16
CA PHE A 178 4.66 -15.64 -10.78
C PHE A 178 4.34 -16.89 -9.94
N ALA A 179 5.37 -17.50 -9.35
CA ALA A 179 5.19 -18.68 -8.52
C ALA A 179 4.42 -18.37 -7.23
N GLU A 180 4.62 -17.19 -6.65
CA GLU A 180 3.92 -16.75 -5.45
C GLU A 180 2.48 -16.31 -5.74
N ASN A 181 2.24 -15.59 -6.84
CA ASN A 181 0.89 -15.16 -7.19
C ASN A 181 0.64 -15.16 -8.71
N ILE A 182 0.23 -16.31 -9.24
CA ILE A 182 -0.10 -16.52 -10.66
C ILE A 182 -1.25 -15.64 -11.17
N PHE A 183 -2.08 -15.09 -10.27
CA PHE A 183 -3.25 -14.32 -10.66
C PHE A 183 -2.91 -12.90 -11.12
N VAL A 184 -1.78 -12.34 -10.69
CA VAL A 184 -1.33 -11.00 -11.11
C VAL A 184 -1.27 -10.90 -12.64
N PRO A 185 -0.52 -11.73 -13.37
CA PRO A 185 -0.46 -11.66 -14.83
C PRO A 185 -1.79 -12.01 -15.51
N LEU A 186 -2.67 -12.80 -14.89
CA LEU A 186 -4.00 -13.05 -15.45
C LEU A 186 -4.82 -11.76 -15.56
N PHE A 187 -4.77 -10.91 -14.54
CA PHE A 187 -5.46 -9.62 -14.55
C PHE A 187 -4.66 -8.54 -15.29
N MET A 188 -3.34 -8.47 -15.07
CA MET A 188 -2.46 -7.46 -15.66
C MET A 188 -2.38 -7.55 -17.19
N LEU A 189 -2.43 -8.77 -17.76
CA LEU A 189 -2.44 -9.00 -19.20
C LEU A 189 -3.86 -9.12 -19.78
N GLU A 190 -4.88 -8.78 -18.98
CA GLU A 190 -6.30 -8.82 -19.38
C GLU A 190 -6.79 -10.20 -19.86
N VAL A 191 -6.10 -11.28 -19.48
CA VAL A 191 -6.54 -12.66 -19.74
C VAL A 191 -7.85 -12.94 -18.99
N ARG A 192 -7.96 -12.38 -17.78
CA ARG A 192 -9.20 -12.26 -17.01
C ARG A 192 -9.59 -10.79 -16.88
N PRO A 193 -10.89 -10.45 -16.97
CA PRO A 193 -11.35 -9.11 -16.67
C PRO A 193 -11.21 -8.82 -15.18
N MET A 194 -10.91 -7.57 -14.84
CA MET A 194 -10.99 -7.10 -13.45
C MET A 194 -12.44 -7.23 -12.93
N PRO A 195 -12.64 -7.71 -11.70
CA PRO A 195 -13.98 -7.83 -11.14
C PRO A 195 -14.59 -6.44 -10.88
N THR A 196 -15.90 -6.34 -11.07
CA THR A 196 -16.66 -5.12 -10.74
C THR A 196 -16.71 -4.87 -9.24
N ASP A 197 -16.86 -5.94 -8.46
CA ASP A 197 -16.87 -5.90 -7.00
C ASP A 197 -15.45 -6.21 -6.50
N LEU A 198 -14.82 -5.22 -5.87
CA LEU A 198 -13.47 -5.36 -5.33
C LEU A 198 -13.48 -6.21 -4.05
N PRO A 199 -12.42 -7.00 -3.81
CA PRO A 199 -12.33 -7.84 -2.62
C PRO A 199 -12.32 -6.98 -1.35
N GLU A 200 -13.07 -7.41 -0.33
CA GLU A 200 -13.09 -6.74 0.98
C GLU A 200 -11.81 -7.04 1.78
N TYR A 201 -11.19 -8.20 1.53
CA TYR A 201 -10.00 -8.67 2.22
C TYR A 201 -8.95 -9.12 1.22
N ILE A 202 -7.69 -8.83 1.56
CA ILE A 202 -6.52 -9.25 0.79
C ILE A 202 -5.96 -10.50 1.46
N SER A 203 -5.82 -11.57 0.67
CA SER A 203 -5.24 -12.85 1.09
C SER A 203 -3.96 -13.11 0.31
N PRO A 204 -2.81 -13.33 0.98
CA PRO A 204 -1.54 -13.62 0.30
C PRO A 204 -1.63 -14.82 -0.66
N GLY A 205 -1.12 -14.66 -1.88
CA GLY A 205 -1.10 -15.67 -2.94
C GLY A 205 -2.44 -15.91 -3.63
N GLU A 206 -3.52 -15.24 -3.22
CA GLU A 206 -4.85 -15.39 -3.82
C GLU A 206 -5.16 -14.29 -4.84
N GLU A 207 -6.29 -14.45 -5.55
CA GLU A 207 -6.81 -13.48 -6.52
C GLU A 207 -6.99 -12.08 -5.92
N SER A 208 -7.36 -11.97 -4.64
CA SER A 208 -7.59 -10.68 -3.99
C SER A 208 -6.31 -9.84 -3.85
N GLU A 209 -5.17 -10.47 -3.56
CA GLU A 209 -3.87 -9.80 -3.53
C GLU A 209 -3.43 -9.40 -4.95
N ALA A 210 -3.69 -10.24 -5.95
CA ALA A 210 -3.39 -9.89 -7.33
C ALA A 210 -4.19 -8.68 -7.81
N ILE A 211 -5.48 -8.61 -7.47
CA ILE A 211 -6.36 -7.48 -7.78
C ILE A 211 -5.83 -6.20 -7.13
N ASP A 212 -5.46 -6.24 -5.84
CA ASP A 212 -4.88 -5.07 -5.15
C ASP A 212 -3.59 -4.61 -5.85
N TYR A 213 -2.71 -5.55 -6.18
CA TYR A 213 -1.46 -5.24 -6.87
C TYR A 213 -1.69 -4.57 -8.22
N VAL A 214 -2.54 -5.15 -9.07
CA VAL A 214 -2.78 -4.64 -10.42
C VAL A 214 -3.47 -3.28 -10.39
N LEU A 215 -4.38 -3.03 -9.44
CA LEU A 215 -4.99 -1.70 -9.26
C LEU A 215 -3.96 -0.65 -8.80
N GLY A 216 -3.03 -1.04 -7.94
CA GLY A 216 -2.01 -0.13 -7.41
C GLY A 216 -0.83 0.11 -8.34
N ASN A 217 -0.46 -0.88 -9.17
CA ASN A 217 0.81 -0.88 -9.90
C ASN A 217 0.70 -1.21 -11.40
N GLY A 218 -0.45 -1.65 -11.90
CA GLY A 218 -0.61 -2.08 -13.30
C GLY A 218 -0.26 -0.99 -14.31
N THR A 219 -0.59 0.27 -14.01
CA THR A 219 -0.20 1.42 -14.83
C THR A 219 1.32 1.53 -15.00
N TYR A 220 2.11 1.22 -13.99
CA TYR A 220 3.57 1.31 -14.09
C TYR A 220 4.17 0.23 -14.98
N TRP A 221 3.52 -0.94 -15.07
CA TRP A 221 3.86 -1.96 -16.07
C TRP A 221 3.51 -1.49 -17.48
N TYR A 222 2.31 -0.93 -17.65
CA TYR A 222 1.86 -0.39 -18.94
C TYR A 222 2.75 0.74 -19.46
N ASP A 223 3.13 1.66 -18.58
CA ASP A 223 3.96 2.83 -18.92
C ASP A 223 5.44 2.46 -19.12
N THR A 224 5.86 1.25 -18.71
CA THR A 224 7.22 0.76 -18.93
C THR A 224 7.31 0.06 -20.29
N PRO A 225 8.03 0.60 -21.28
CA PRO A 225 8.05 0.04 -22.63
C PRO A 225 8.52 -1.41 -22.65
N GLY A 226 7.71 -2.30 -23.23
CA GLY A 226 8.03 -3.72 -23.41
C GLY A 226 7.75 -4.61 -22.19
N ALA A 227 7.40 -4.05 -21.02
CA ALA A 227 7.27 -4.83 -19.79
C ALA A 227 6.07 -5.80 -19.82
N LEU A 228 4.94 -5.39 -20.41
CA LEU A 228 3.76 -6.26 -20.54
C LEU A 228 3.99 -7.35 -21.59
N GLU A 229 4.58 -7.00 -22.75
CA GLU A 229 4.94 -7.96 -23.79
C GLU A 229 5.90 -9.01 -23.24
N TRP A 230 6.93 -8.58 -22.54
CA TRP A 230 7.90 -9.45 -21.87
C TRP A 230 7.23 -10.40 -20.85
N CYS A 231 6.29 -9.90 -20.04
CA CYS A 231 5.54 -10.75 -19.12
C CYS A 231 4.68 -11.79 -19.87
N GLY A 232 4.05 -11.37 -20.99
CA GLY A 232 3.28 -12.25 -21.85
C GLY A 232 4.14 -13.34 -22.52
N GLU A 233 5.32 -13.00 -23.01
CA GLU A 233 6.25 -13.95 -23.63
C GLU A 233 6.74 -15.02 -22.63
N LEU A 234 6.95 -14.64 -21.37
CA LEU A 234 7.41 -15.58 -20.34
C LEU A 234 6.34 -16.56 -19.88
N PHE A 235 5.06 -16.17 -19.85
CA PHE A 235 4.02 -16.97 -19.20
C PHE A 235 2.77 -17.24 -20.03
N GLY A 236 2.65 -16.72 -21.26
CA GLY A 236 1.43 -16.80 -22.07
C GLY A 236 0.86 -18.22 -22.17
N GLU A 237 1.71 -19.21 -22.46
CA GLU A 237 1.29 -20.62 -22.53
C GLU A 237 0.77 -21.15 -21.19
N ALA A 238 1.43 -20.80 -20.09
CA ALA A 238 1.02 -21.22 -18.75
C ALA A 238 -0.32 -20.60 -18.35
N LEU A 239 -0.51 -19.31 -18.66
CA LEU A 239 -1.75 -18.58 -18.39
C LEU A 239 -2.94 -19.15 -19.18
N GLU A 240 -2.73 -19.46 -20.46
CA GLU A 240 -3.76 -20.11 -21.27
C GLU A 240 -4.19 -21.46 -20.71
N GLU A 241 -3.23 -22.26 -20.24
CA GLU A 241 -3.51 -23.58 -19.67
C GLU A 241 -4.29 -23.48 -18.36
N VAL A 242 -3.96 -22.52 -17.50
CA VAL A 242 -4.70 -22.22 -16.27
C VAL A 242 -6.15 -21.85 -16.59
N GLU A 243 -6.37 -20.99 -17.59
CA GLU A 243 -7.71 -20.60 -18.02
C GLU A 243 -8.53 -21.75 -18.61
N LYS A 244 -7.90 -22.59 -19.44
CA LYS A 244 -8.55 -23.77 -20.02
C LYS A 244 -9.05 -24.71 -18.92
N ARG A 245 -8.24 -24.93 -17.88
CA ARG A 245 -8.62 -25.77 -16.72
C ARG A 245 -9.76 -25.16 -15.91
N ALA A 246 -9.67 -23.87 -15.57
CA ALA A 246 -10.72 -23.19 -14.79
C ALA A 246 -12.09 -23.26 -15.48
N ARG A 247 -12.13 -23.05 -16.81
CA ARG A 247 -13.37 -23.15 -17.60
C ARG A 247 -13.92 -24.59 -17.63
N ALA A 248 -13.06 -25.59 -17.72
CA ALA A 248 -13.47 -26.99 -17.70
C ALA A 248 -14.13 -27.37 -16.36
N GLU A 249 -13.53 -26.95 -15.25
CA GLU A 249 -14.06 -27.17 -13.90
C GLU A 249 -15.41 -26.46 -13.68
N GLU A 250 -15.55 -25.22 -14.13
CA GLU A 250 -16.81 -24.48 -14.03
C GLU A 250 -17.93 -25.17 -14.84
N ASN A 251 -17.62 -25.62 -16.06
CA ASN A 251 -18.56 -26.35 -16.91
C ASN A 251 -18.99 -27.66 -16.27
N GLU A 252 -18.05 -28.42 -15.68
CA GLU A 252 -18.37 -29.65 -14.96
C GLU A 252 -19.28 -29.38 -13.76
N ARG A 253 -19.00 -28.33 -12.99
CA ARG A 253 -19.84 -27.91 -11.85
C ARG A 253 -21.25 -27.54 -12.28
N LYS A 254 -21.41 -26.79 -13.37
CA LYS A 254 -22.72 -26.45 -13.96
C LYS A 254 -23.46 -27.71 -14.43
N LEU A 255 -22.75 -28.66 -15.04
CA LEU A 255 -23.33 -29.93 -15.49
C LEU A 255 -23.84 -30.77 -14.31
N ARG A 256 -23.08 -30.87 -13.22
CA ARG A 256 -23.50 -31.57 -11.99
C ARG A 256 -24.76 -30.96 -11.38
N LEU A 257 -24.82 -29.64 -11.29
CA LEU A 257 -26.00 -28.91 -10.81
C LEU A 257 -27.25 -29.16 -11.69
N LEU A 258 -27.07 -29.24 -13.01
CA LEU A 258 -28.16 -29.57 -13.95
C LEU A 258 -28.61 -31.04 -13.86
N MET A 259 -27.71 -31.94 -13.51
CA MET A 259 -27.99 -33.38 -13.36
C MET A 259 -28.57 -33.77 -12.00
N GLY A 260 -28.73 -32.81 -11.07
CA GLY A 260 -29.40 -33.05 -9.78
C GLY A 260 -28.57 -33.86 -8.77
N HIS A 261 -27.24 -33.84 -8.89
CA HIS A 261 -26.30 -34.39 -7.91
C HIS A 261 -25.69 -33.29 -7.04
#